data_AF-A0A972XX20-F1
#
_entry.id   AF-A0A972XX20-F1
#
_cell.length_a   1.000
_cell.length_b   1.000
_cell.length_c   1.000
_cell.angle_alpha   90.00
_cell.angle_beta   90.00
_cell.angle_gamma   90.00
#
_symmetry.space_group_name_H-M   'P 1'
#
loop_
_entity.id
_entity.type
_entity.pdbx_description
1 polymer ?
#
loop_
_entity_poly.entity_id
_entity_poly.type
_entity_poly.pdbx_seq_one_letter_code
_entity_poly.pdbx_strand_id
1 'polypeptide(L)'
;MSMFGSADQSQSDFKKGLNKVYTWYTGGFIGFVIVLAILEQMGLPRNWIGYLFLAATVLLYAGIGVMSRTNDAAEYYVAGRRVPAMYNGMATGADWMSAASFIGMAGTLYLTGYGGLAFILGWTGGYCLVALFLAPYLRKFGQFTIPDFLGARYEGNMPRLIGVFAAILCSFTYVVAQIYGVGLITARLTGLAFEVGIFAGLAGILVCSFLGGMRAVTWTQVAQYVILIIAYLLPVIWLSVKHTGVPVPQAVYGYTLEKVTAKEELLMKDPKELEVRGIFKARSDAAVEKLKDVPAAMAADNAAAEKKL
;
A
#
# COMPACT_ATOMS: atom_id res chain seq x y z
N MET A 1 -8.78 -12.41 -29.38
CA MET A 1 -8.94 -10.93 -29.35
C MET A 1 -7.86 -10.40 -28.43
N SER A 2 -6.86 -9.68 -28.94
CA SER A 2 -5.79 -9.12 -28.10
C SER A 2 -6.42 -8.18 -27.07
N MET A 3 -6.25 -8.47 -25.77
CA MET A 3 -6.71 -7.61 -24.66
C MET A 3 -6.08 -6.20 -24.71
N PHE A 4 -5.02 -6.03 -25.52
CA PHE A 4 -4.15 -4.86 -25.49
C PHE A 4 -4.20 -4.01 -26.76
N GLY A 5 -5.19 -4.27 -27.61
CA GLY A 5 -5.42 -3.56 -28.87
C GLY A 5 -4.35 -3.83 -29.93
N SER A 6 -4.71 -3.62 -31.19
CA SER A 6 -3.78 -3.59 -32.32
C SER A 6 -3.28 -2.16 -32.57
N ALA A 7 -2.16 -2.02 -33.28
CA ALA A 7 -1.60 -0.70 -33.62
C ALA A 7 -2.60 0.20 -34.38
N ASP A 8 -3.53 -0.41 -35.12
CA ASP A 8 -4.54 0.28 -35.93
C ASP A 8 -5.86 0.57 -35.18
N GLN A 9 -5.96 0.20 -33.90
CA GLN A 9 -7.20 0.40 -33.15
C GLN A 9 -7.35 1.84 -32.65
N SER A 10 -8.51 2.46 -32.88
CA SER A 10 -8.85 3.77 -32.30
C SER A 10 -8.74 3.74 -30.77
N GLN A 11 -8.19 4.81 -30.19
CA GLN A 11 -8.10 5.00 -28.74
C GLN A 11 -9.45 4.85 -28.03
N SER A 12 -10.54 5.25 -28.69
CA SER A 12 -11.89 5.11 -28.15
C SER A 12 -12.33 3.64 -28.07
N ASP A 13 -12.01 2.84 -29.08
CA ASP A 13 -12.36 1.42 -29.13
C ASP A 13 -11.49 0.60 -28.19
N PHE A 14 -10.21 0.97 -28.07
CA PHE A 14 -9.31 0.41 -27.07
C PHE A 14 -9.85 0.65 -25.65
N LYS A 15 -10.23 1.89 -25.33
CA LYS A 15 -10.84 2.23 -24.03
C LYS A 15 -12.15 1.49 -23.78
N LYS A 16 -13.03 1.37 -24.77
CA LYS A 16 -14.28 0.58 -24.66
C LYS A 16 -13.99 -0.90 -24.38
N GLY A 17 -13.00 -1.47 -25.07
CA GLY A 17 -12.56 -2.85 -24.86
C GLY A 17 -12.06 -3.07 -23.43
N LEU A 18 -11.20 -2.17 -22.94
CA LEU A 18 -10.71 -2.21 -21.55
C LEU A 18 -11.85 -2.08 -20.53
N ASN A 19 -12.77 -1.13 -20.74
CA ASN A 19 -13.91 -0.94 -19.85
C ASN A 19 -14.73 -2.23 -19.75
N LYS A 20 -14.98 -2.90 -20.88
CA LYS A 20 -15.70 -4.18 -20.91
C LYS A 20 -14.97 -5.25 -20.11
N VAL A 21 -13.65 -5.42 -20.34
CA VAL A 21 -12.84 -6.43 -19.65
C VAL A 21 -12.81 -6.18 -18.14
N TYR A 22 -12.55 -4.95 -17.70
CA TYR A 22 -12.49 -4.62 -16.27
C TYR A 22 -13.85 -4.61 -15.59
N THR A 23 -14.94 -4.37 -16.32
CA THR A 23 -16.31 -4.53 -15.79
C THR A 23 -16.62 -6.02 -15.53
N TRP A 24 -16.31 -6.89 -16.51
CA TRP A 24 -16.43 -8.34 -16.34
C TRP A 24 -15.56 -8.86 -15.21
N TYR A 25 -14.32 -8.37 -15.12
CA TYR A 25 -13.40 -8.70 -14.03
C TYR A 25 -13.97 -8.29 -12.67
N THR A 26 -14.46 -7.05 -12.54
CA THR A 26 -15.09 -6.57 -11.29
C THR A 26 -16.28 -7.45 -10.89
N GLY A 27 -17.17 -7.76 -11.84
CA GLY A 27 -18.31 -8.64 -11.59
C GLY A 27 -17.88 -10.06 -11.19
N GLY A 28 -16.90 -10.62 -11.89
CA GLY A 28 -16.32 -11.93 -11.57
C GLY A 28 -15.65 -11.97 -10.20
N PHE A 29 -14.94 -10.91 -9.82
CA PHE A 29 -14.32 -10.80 -8.51
C PHE A 29 -15.38 -10.69 -7.38
N ILE A 30 -16.43 -9.89 -7.57
CA ILE A 30 -17.55 -9.83 -6.61
C ILE A 30 -18.21 -11.20 -6.47
N GLY A 31 -18.48 -11.88 -7.58
CA GLY A 31 -19.01 -13.25 -7.57
C GLY A 31 -18.09 -14.23 -6.85
N PHE A 32 -16.78 -14.16 -7.08
CA PHE A 32 -15.77 -14.96 -6.39
C PHE A 32 -15.78 -14.74 -4.88
N VAL A 33 -15.85 -13.48 -4.43
CA VAL A 33 -15.95 -13.14 -3.00
C VAL A 33 -17.25 -13.69 -2.38
N ILE A 34 -18.38 -13.59 -3.08
CA ILE A 34 -19.67 -14.16 -2.62
C ILE A 34 -19.56 -15.68 -2.49
N VAL A 35 -18.96 -16.36 -3.47
CA VAL A 35 -18.74 -17.82 -3.41
C VAL A 35 -17.87 -18.19 -2.20
N LEU A 36 -16.78 -17.47 -1.96
CA LEU A 36 -15.93 -17.71 -0.78
C LEU A 36 -16.70 -17.47 0.53
N ALA A 37 -17.56 -16.44 0.59
CA ALA A 37 -18.39 -16.19 1.77
C ALA A 37 -19.42 -17.30 2.02
N ILE A 38 -20.03 -17.84 0.95
CA ILE A 38 -20.93 -19.00 1.05
C ILE A 38 -20.14 -20.22 1.54
N LEU A 39 -18.96 -20.48 0.99
CA LEU A 39 -18.10 -21.60 1.42
C LEU A 39 -17.69 -21.47 2.89
N GLU A 40 -17.39 -20.26 3.37
CA GLU A 40 -17.14 -20.00 4.80
C GLU A 40 -18.36 -20.39 5.65
N GLN A 41 -19.56 -19.98 5.25
CA GLN A 41 -20.81 -20.33 5.96
C GLN A 41 -21.12 -21.84 5.92
N MET A 42 -20.69 -22.53 4.86
CA MET A 42 -20.79 -23.99 4.73
C MET A 42 -19.73 -24.74 5.56
N GLY A 43 -18.89 -24.02 6.31
CA GLY A 43 -17.91 -24.61 7.22
C GLY A 43 -16.53 -24.83 6.60
N LEU A 44 -16.22 -24.24 5.44
CA LEU A 44 -14.88 -24.31 4.88
C LEU A 44 -13.88 -23.62 5.83
N PRO A 45 -12.78 -24.29 6.22
CA PRO A 45 -11.80 -23.70 7.12
C PRO A 45 -11.14 -22.44 6.54
N ARG A 46 -10.84 -21.47 7.40
CA ARG A 46 -10.28 -20.16 7.02
C ARG A 46 -8.96 -20.23 6.25
N ASN A 47 -8.11 -21.21 6.55
CA ASN A 47 -6.86 -21.45 5.83
C ASN A 47 -7.11 -21.81 4.35
N TRP A 48 -8.11 -22.64 4.06
CA TRP A 48 -8.48 -22.99 2.70
C TRP A 48 -9.03 -21.80 1.92
N ILE A 49 -9.82 -20.93 2.57
CA ILE A 49 -10.27 -19.66 1.97
C ILE A 49 -9.05 -18.79 1.62
N GLY A 50 -8.09 -18.69 2.54
CA GLY A 50 -6.83 -17.96 2.32
C GLY A 50 -6.04 -18.52 1.13
N TYR A 51 -5.88 -19.84 1.02
CA TYR A 51 -5.20 -20.48 -0.10
C TYR A 51 -5.91 -20.24 -1.44
N LEU A 52 -7.24 -20.40 -1.48
CA LEU A 52 -8.02 -20.16 -2.69
C LEU A 52 -7.92 -18.71 -3.15
N PHE A 53 -8.01 -17.76 -2.22
CA PHE A 53 -7.88 -16.34 -2.53
C PHE A 53 -6.48 -15.99 -3.04
N LEU A 54 -5.43 -16.48 -2.36
CA LEU A 54 -4.05 -16.26 -2.76
C LEU A 54 -3.75 -16.89 -4.14
N ALA A 55 -4.16 -18.14 -4.35
CA ALA A 55 -3.94 -18.83 -5.61
C ALA A 55 -4.69 -18.14 -6.77
N ALA A 56 -5.96 -17.77 -6.57
CA ALA A 56 -6.75 -17.09 -7.59
C ALA A 56 -6.13 -15.76 -8.02
N THR A 57 -5.67 -14.95 -7.05
CA THR A 57 -5.04 -13.65 -7.33
C THR A 57 -3.68 -13.80 -8.01
N VAL A 58 -2.83 -14.71 -7.54
CA VAL A 58 -1.51 -14.98 -8.16
C VAL A 58 -1.68 -15.49 -9.60
N LEU A 59 -2.58 -16.46 -9.82
CA LEU A 59 -2.83 -17.03 -11.14
C LEU A 59 -3.40 -16.00 -12.12
N LEU A 60 -4.32 -15.15 -11.65
CA LEU A 60 -4.85 -14.04 -12.43
C LEU A 60 -3.74 -13.09 -12.87
N TYR A 61 -2.89 -12.64 -11.93
CA TYR A 61 -1.81 -11.69 -12.25
C TYR A 61 -0.75 -12.31 -13.16
N ALA A 62 -0.39 -13.58 -12.92
CA ALA A 62 0.49 -14.34 -13.81
C ALA A 62 -0.12 -14.46 -15.22
N GLY A 63 -1.43 -14.74 -15.32
CA GLY A 63 -2.16 -14.78 -16.59
C GLY A 63 -2.10 -13.45 -17.33
N ILE A 64 -2.35 -12.33 -16.64
CA ILE A 64 -2.21 -10.98 -17.22
C ILE A 64 -0.78 -10.75 -17.72
N GLY A 65 0.23 -11.14 -16.95
CA GLY A 65 1.64 -11.02 -17.32
C GLY A 65 2.00 -11.81 -18.59
N VAL A 66 1.57 -13.08 -18.66
CA VAL A 66 1.78 -13.94 -19.83
C VAL A 66 1.08 -13.38 -21.08
N MET A 67 -0.17 -12.91 -20.93
CA MET A 67 -0.90 -12.30 -22.04
C MET A 67 -0.30 -10.95 -22.48
N SER A 68 0.35 -10.23 -21.57
CA SER A 68 0.98 -8.93 -21.82
C SER A 68 2.41 -9.02 -22.37
N ARG A 69 2.89 -10.23 -22.68
CA ARG A 69 4.27 -10.46 -23.13
C ARG A 69 4.61 -9.60 -24.35
N THR A 70 5.77 -8.95 -24.30
CA THR A 70 6.27 -8.10 -25.39
C THR A 70 7.80 -8.14 -25.45
N ASN A 71 8.34 -8.03 -26.67
CA ASN A 71 9.78 -7.88 -26.93
C ASN A 71 10.12 -6.46 -27.43
N ASP A 72 9.13 -5.58 -27.59
CA ASP A 72 9.33 -4.19 -28.01
C ASP A 72 9.70 -3.32 -26.80
N ALA A 73 10.78 -2.53 -26.92
CA ALA A 73 11.30 -1.71 -25.82
C ALA A 73 10.34 -0.60 -25.40
N ALA A 74 9.60 0.03 -26.32
CA ALA A 74 8.64 1.07 -25.97
C ALA A 74 7.41 0.46 -25.27
N GLU A 75 6.96 -0.72 -25.67
CA GLU A 75 5.94 -1.48 -24.93
C GLU A 75 6.43 -1.93 -23.56
N TYR A 76 7.68 -2.39 -23.48
CA TYR A 76 8.25 -2.92 -22.24
C TYR A 76 8.53 -1.81 -21.21
N TYR A 77 9.08 -0.66 -21.62
CA TYR A 77 9.46 0.39 -20.67
C TYR A 77 8.39 1.44 -20.43
N VAL A 78 7.49 1.72 -21.38
CA VAL A 78 6.49 2.80 -21.25
C VAL A 78 5.08 2.38 -21.68
N ALA A 79 4.83 1.08 -21.85
CA ALA A 79 3.57 0.55 -22.33
C ALA A 79 3.08 1.25 -23.61
N GLY A 80 4.00 1.63 -24.50
CA GLY A 80 3.70 2.35 -25.74
C GLY A 80 3.05 3.71 -25.57
N ARG A 81 3.03 4.27 -24.34
CA ARG A 81 2.35 5.54 -23.98
C ARG A 81 0.87 5.57 -24.36
N ARG A 82 0.24 4.40 -24.52
CA ARG A 82 -1.16 4.23 -24.98
C ARG A 82 -2.16 4.05 -23.83
N VAL A 83 -1.68 3.96 -22.59
CA VAL A 83 -2.54 3.72 -21.42
C VAL A 83 -3.44 4.94 -21.17
N PRO A 84 -4.77 4.79 -21.15
CA PRO A 84 -5.67 5.91 -20.88
C PRO A 84 -5.48 6.47 -19.46
N ALA A 85 -5.67 7.78 -19.29
CA ALA A 85 -5.36 8.49 -18.05
C ALA A 85 -6.02 7.89 -16.79
N MET A 86 -7.28 7.45 -16.88
CA MET A 86 -7.97 6.81 -15.75
C MET A 86 -7.28 5.51 -15.31
N TYR A 87 -6.92 4.65 -16.25
CA TYR A 87 -6.22 3.39 -15.95
C TYR A 87 -4.81 3.61 -15.43
N ASN A 88 -4.12 4.61 -15.96
CA ASN A 88 -2.83 5.00 -15.42
C ASN A 88 -2.97 5.48 -13.97
N GLY A 89 -3.98 6.30 -13.67
CA GLY A 89 -4.29 6.73 -12.30
C GLY A 89 -4.65 5.57 -11.36
N MET A 90 -5.44 4.59 -11.83
CA MET A 90 -5.74 3.37 -11.07
C MET A 90 -4.47 2.57 -10.77
N ALA A 91 -3.61 2.38 -11.78
CA ALA A 91 -2.35 1.67 -11.62
C ALA A 91 -1.43 2.37 -10.61
N THR A 92 -1.29 3.69 -10.74
CA THR A 92 -0.55 4.53 -9.80
C THR A 92 -1.14 4.48 -8.38
N GLY A 93 -2.47 4.48 -8.25
CA GLY A 93 -3.14 4.35 -6.96
C GLY A 93 -2.92 3.00 -6.29
N ALA A 94 -2.91 1.90 -7.07
CA ALA A 94 -2.56 0.58 -6.54
C ALA A 94 -1.10 0.50 -6.10
N ASP A 95 -0.17 1.06 -6.87
CA ASP A 95 1.25 1.12 -6.51
C ASP A 95 1.50 1.95 -5.23
N TRP A 96 0.77 3.07 -5.10
CA TRP A 96 0.75 3.87 -3.89
C TRP A 96 0.24 3.09 -2.66
N MET A 97 -0.67 2.14 -2.87
CA MET A 97 -1.25 1.26 -1.83
C MET A 97 -0.44 -0.03 -1.67
N SER A 98 0.80 0.11 -1.20
CA SER A 98 1.72 -1.00 -0.95
C SER A 98 1.72 -1.50 0.50
N ALA A 99 2.57 -2.49 0.82
CA ALA A 99 2.69 -3.01 2.18
C ALA A 99 3.14 -1.92 3.18
N ALA A 100 3.98 -0.98 2.73
CA ALA A 100 4.35 0.19 3.52
C ALA A 100 3.13 1.05 3.89
N SER A 101 2.21 1.25 2.94
CA SER A 101 1.01 2.05 3.17
C SER A 101 -0.02 1.30 4.01
N PHE A 102 -0.20 -0.01 3.83
CA PHE A 102 -1.19 -0.76 4.59
C PHE A 102 -0.70 -1.11 6.01
N ILE A 103 0.45 -1.78 6.12
CA ILE A 103 1.00 -2.25 7.39
C ILE A 103 1.69 -1.09 8.12
N GLY A 104 2.50 -0.32 7.41
CA GLY A 104 3.27 0.77 7.99
C GLY A 104 2.38 1.90 8.52
N MET A 105 1.35 2.33 7.79
CA MET A 105 0.43 3.36 8.31
C MET A 105 -0.38 2.87 9.50
N ALA A 106 -0.87 1.62 9.45
CA ALA A 106 -1.59 1.04 10.59
C ALA A 106 -0.71 1.02 11.84
N GLY A 107 0.56 0.60 11.71
CA GLY A 107 1.53 0.62 12.81
C GLY A 107 1.85 2.03 13.30
N THR A 108 2.10 2.97 12.40
CA THR A 108 2.38 4.38 12.76
C THR A 108 1.20 5.01 13.48
N LEU A 109 -0.02 4.85 12.97
CA LEU A 109 -1.22 5.38 13.62
C LEU A 109 -1.49 4.72 14.96
N TYR A 110 -1.23 3.42 15.09
CA TYR A 110 -1.35 2.72 16.37
C TYR A 110 -0.38 3.27 17.42
N LEU A 111 0.86 3.58 17.03
CA LEU A 111 1.90 4.06 17.95
C LEU A 111 1.83 5.56 18.24
N THR A 112 1.47 6.38 17.24
CA THR A 112 1.54 7.85 17.30
C THR A 112 0.16 8.52 17.36
N GLY A 113 -0.91 7.74 17.29
CA GLY A 113 -2.28 8.25 17.33
C GLY A 113 -2.54 9.28 16.24
N TYR A 114 -3.18 10.39 16.64
CA TYR A 114 -3.51 11.51 15.75
C TYR A 114 -2.28 12.16 15.09
N GLY A 115 -1.12 12.14 15.75
CA GLY A 115 0.14 12.65 15.17
C GLY A 115 0.54 11.91 13.88
N GLY A 116 0.16 10.65 13.74
CA GLY A 116 0.39 9.84 12.55
C GLY A 116 -0.36 10.35 11.31
N LEU A 117 -1.44 11.12 11.47
CA LEU A 117 -2.20 11.69 10.35
C LEU A 117 -1.38 12.71 9.53
N ALA A 118 -0.40 13.35 10.15
CA ALA A 118 0.52 14.25 9.44
C ALA A 118 1.30 13.51 8.35
N PHE A 119 1.66 12.24 8.56
CA PHE A 119 2.31 11.41 7.54
C PHE A 119 1.37 11.16 6.35
N ILE A 120 0.07 10.92 6.60
CA ILE A 120 -0.91 10.71 5.54
C ILE A 120 -1.06 11.98 4.69
N LEU A 121 -1.24 13.13 5.34
CA LEU A 121 -1.41 14.41 4.67
C LEU A 121 -0.16 14.81 3.90
N GLY A 122 1.02 14.72 4.52
CA GLY A 122 2.30 15.07 3.90
C GLY A 122 2.61 14.19 2.69
N TRP A 123 2.43 12.87 2.81
CA TRP A 123 2.67 11.94 1.72
C TRP A 123 1.68 12.14 0.57
N THR A 124 0.38 12.20 0.86
CA THR A 124 -0.67 12.40 -0.17
C THR A 124 -0.50 13.75 -0.86
N GLY A 125 -0.26 14.81 -0.09
CA GLY A 125 0.02 16.15 -0.61
C GLY A 125 1.27 16.18 -1.49
N GLY A 126 2.34 15.50 -1.09
CA GLY A 126 3.56 15.35 -1.88
C GLY A 126 3.29 14.70 -3.25
N TYR A 127 2.41 13.70 -3.30
CA TYR A 127 2.01 13.06 -4.55
C TYR A 127 1.31 14.02 -5.51
N CYS A 128 0.41 14.86 -5.00
CA CYS A 128 -0.25 15.91 -5.76
C CYS A 128 0.77 16.94 -6.29
N LEU A 129 1.74 17.34 -5.47
CA LEU A 129 2.79 18.28 -5.87
C LEU A 129 3.65 17.70 -7.00
N VAL A 130 4.07 16.44 -6.89
CA VAL A 130 4.83 15.75 -7.96
C VAL A 130 4.01 15.67 -9.25
N ALA A 131 2.72 15.34 -9.16
CA ALA A 131 1.83 15.25 -10.32
C ALA A 131 1.64 16.60 -11.03
N LEU A 132 1.54 17.70 -10.28
CA LEU A 132 1.33 19.04 -10.84
C LEU A 132 2.63 19.70 -11.33
N PHE A 133 3.71 19.58 -10.56
CA PHE A 133 4.93 20.35 -10.78
C PHE A 133 6.04 19.58 -11.51
N LEU A 134 6.07 18.25 -11.45
CA LEU A 134 7.16 17.47 -12.03
C LEU A 134 6.72 16.63 -13.23
N ALA A 135 5.59 15.95 -13.14
CA ALA A 135 5.10 15.06 -14.19
C ALA A 135 4.96 15.73 -15.57
N PRO A 136 4.51 16.99 -15.72
CA PRO A 136 4.42 17.65 -17.03
C PRO A 136 5.78 17.83 -17.72
N TYR A 137 6.83 18.13 -16.96
CA TYR A 137 8.19 18.33 -17.50
C TYR A 137 8.81 17.01 -17.91
N LEU A 138 8.68 15.98 -17.07
CA LEU A 138 9.16 14.63 -17.41
C LEU A 138 8.44 14.08 -18.65
N ARG A 139 7.14 14.33 -18.78
CA ARG A 139 6.36 13.91 -19.97
C ARG A 139 6.82 14.62 -21.24
N LYS A 140 7.15 15.92 -21.16
CA LYS A 140 7.71 16.68 -22.29
C LYS A 140 9.12 16.22 -22.66
N PHE A 141 9.92 15.78 -21.69
CA PHE A 141 11.29 15.32 -21.90
C PHE A 141 11.37 13.98 -22.66
N GLY A 142 10.38 13.09 -22.48
CA GLY A 142 10.19 11.92 -23.35
C GLY A 142 11.21 10.78 -23.21
N GLN A 143 12.20 10.89 -22.34
CA GLN A 143 13.13 9.79 -22.02
C GLN A 143 12.55 8.80 -20.99
N PHE A 144 13.25 7.68 -20.80
CA PHE A 144 12.79 6.56 -19.96
C PHE A 144 13.07 6.73 -18.46
N THR A 145 14.05 7.56 -18.07
CA THR A 145 14.52 7.62 -16.67
C THR A 145 14.69 9.04 -16.12
N ILE A 146 14.52 9.21 -14.81
CA ILE A 146 14.78 10.48 -14.10
C ILE A 146 16.28 10.85 -14.13
N PRO A 147 17.24 9.91 -13.94
CA PRO A 147 18.66 10.23 -14.07
C PRO A 147 19.03 10.81 -15.44
N ASP A 148 18.41 10.35 -16.52
CA ASP A 148 18.63 10.93 -17.85
C ASP A 148 18.10 12.35 -17.95
N PHE A 149 16.95 12.63 -17.30
CA PHE A 149 16.43 13.98 -17.18
C PHE A 149 17.41 14.89 -16.45
N LEU A 150 17.98 14.45 -15.34
CA LEU A 150 18.98 15.24 -14.60
C LEU A 150 20.25 15.47 -15.42
N GLY A 151 20.75 14.43 -16.10
CA GLY A 151 21.92 14.53 -16.97
C GLY A 151 21.74 15.51 -18.12
N ALA A 152 20.56 15.51 -18.75
CA ALA A 152 20.24 16.45 -19.84
C ALA A 152 19.96 17.86 -19.33
N ARG A 153 19.30 18.00 -18.17
CA ARG A 153 18.93 19.30 -17.60
C ARG A 153 20.13 20.11 -17.10
N TYR A 154 21.14 19.43 -16.56
CA TYR A 154 22.33 20.03 -15.96
C TYR A 154 23.60 19.79 -16.78
N GLU A 155 23.47 19.23 -17.99
CA GLU A 155 24.56 19.02 -18.96
C GLU A 155 25.80 18.33 -18.37
N GLY A 156 25.62 17.15 -17.76
CA GLY A 156 26.75 16.43 -17.17
C GLY A 156 26.48 15.00 -16.74
N ASN A 157 27.53 14.18 -16.80
CA ASN A 157 27.51 12.80 -16.31
C ASN A 157 27.43 12.72 -14.78
N MET A 158 27.91 13.75 -14.07
CA MET A 158 27.84 13.81 -12.61
C MET A 158 26.40 13.90 -12.08
N PRO A 159 25.55 14.83 -12.55
CA PRO A 159 24.11 14.83 -12.22
C PRO A 159 23.39 13.52 -12.53
N ARG A 160 23.70 12.89 -13.67
CA ARG A 160 23.15 11.58 -14.04
C ARG A 160 23.55 10.51 -13.02
N LEU A 161 24.84 10.44 -12.67
CA LEU A 161 25.38 9.45 -11.74
C LEU A 161 24.77 9.61 -10.33
N ILE A 162 24.65 10.85 -9.83
CA ILE A 162 23.96 11.13 -8.57
C ILE A 162 22.50 10.67 -8.65
N GLY A 163 21.81 10.95 -9.75
CA GLY A 163 20.45 10.47 -10.00
C GLY A 163 20.33 8.95 -9.96
N VAL A 164 21.27 8.23 -10.58
CA VAL A 164 21.31 6.76 -10.56
C VAL A 164 21.48 6.24 -9.14
N PHE A 165 22.45 6.78 -8.39
CA PHE A 165 22.67 6.37 -6.99
C PHE A 165 21.44 6.65 -6.12
N ALA A 166 20.82 7.82 -6.25
CA ALA A 166 19.60 8.16 -5.53
C ALA A 166 18.44 7.22 -5.88
N ALA A 167 18.22 6.94 -7.17
CA ALA A 167 17.18 6.05 -7.63
C ALA A 167 17.38 4.61 -7.11
N ILE A 168 18.61 4.09 -7.16
CA ILE A 168 18.95 2.76 -6.65
C ILE A 168 18.75 2.70 -5.14
N LEU A 169 19.26 3.69 -4.39
CA LEU A 169 19.16 3.73 -2.93
C LEU A 169 17.69 3.73 -2.48
N CYS A 170 16.89 4.65 -3.02
CA CYS A 170 15.46 4.73 -2.70
C CYS A 170 14.71 3.45 -3.08
N SER A 171 14.98 2.90 -4.27
CA SER A 171 14.31 1.68 -4.74
C SER A 171 14.70 0.47 -3.90
N PHE A 172 15.97 0.33 -3.53
CA PHE A 172 16.46 -0.79 -2.72
C PHE A 172 15.82 -0.79 -1.33
N THR A 173 15.86 0.34 -0.63
CA THR A 173 15.20 0.48 0.69
C THR A 173 13.72 0.13 0.60
N TYR A 174 13.04 0.58 -0.46
CA TYR A 174 11.63 0.30 -0.65
C TYR A 174 11.37 -1.20 -0.91
N VAL A 175 12.12 -1.82 -1.82
CA VAL A 175 11.99 -3.24 -2.17
C VAL A 175 12.20 -4.13 -0.95
N VAL A 176 13.18 -3.83 -0.08
CA VAL A 176 13.40 -4.60 1.16
C VAL A 176 12.16 -4.58 2.05
N ALA A 177 11.55 -3.41 2.25
CA ALA A 177 10.33 -3.29 3.05
C ALA A 177 9.15 -4.06 2.42
N GLN A 178 9.01 -4.05 1.09
CA GLN A 178 7.96 -4.80 0.40
C GLN A 178 8.17 -6.31 0.49
N ILE A 179 9.41 -6.79 0.35
CA ILE A 179 9.74 -8.23 0.50
C ILE A 179 9.36 -8.72 1.89
N TYR A 180 9.69 -7.95 2.92
CA TYR A 180 9.31 -8.27 4.29
C TYR A 180 7.78 -8.32 4.45
N GLY A 181 7.07 -7.34 3.88
CA GLY A 181 5.60 -7.31 3.88
C GLY A 181 4.99 -8.54 3.21
N VAL A 182 5.50 -8.95 2.05
CA VAL A 182 5.07 -10.16 1.32
C VAL A 182 5.30 -11.42 2.16
N GLY A 183 6.48 -11.57 2.76
CA GLY A 183 6.80 -12.69 3.65
C GLY A 183 5.88 -12.76 4.86
N LEU A 184 5.63 -11.62 5.51
CA LEU A 184 4.78 -11.54 6.69
C LEU A 184 3.34 -11.92 6.37
N ILE A 185 2.76 -11.36 5.31
CA ILE A 185 1.38 -11.66 4.89
C ILE A 185 1.26 -13.13 4.50
N THR A 186 2.21 -13.64 3.70
CA THR A 186 2.16 -15.02 3.23
C THR A 186 2.26 -16.00 4.40
N ALA A 187 3.21 -15.80 5.31
CA ALA A 187 3.36 -16.65 6.50
C ALA A 187 2.10 -16.65 7.38
N ARG A 188 1.47 -15.48 7.56
CA ARG A 188 0.25 -15.33 8.37
C ARG A 188 -0.97 -15.99 7.74
N LEU A 189 -1.13 -15.93 6.42
CA LEU A 189 -2.29 -16.49 5.72
C LEU A 189 -2.14 -17.99 5.44
N THR A 190 -0.91 -18.45 5.17
CA THR A 190 -0.64 -19.81 4.71
C THR A 190 -0.11 -20.73 5.80
N GLY A 191 0.43 -20.18 6.90
CA GLY A 191 1.18 -20.93 7.90
C GLY A 191 2.56 -21.42 7.44
N LEU A 192 3.00 -21.04 6.23
CA LEU A 192 4.34 -21.37 5.73
C LEU A 192 5.42 -20.59 6.47
N ALA A 193 6.64 -21.13 6.47
CA ALA A 193 7.81 -20.40 6.93
C ALA A 193 7.98 -19.09 6.15
N PHE A 194 8.47 -18.06 6.84
CA PHE A 194 8.58 -16.70 6.31
C PHE A 194 9.40 -16.65 5.01
N GLU A 195 10.52 -17.39 4.98
CA GLU A 195 11.43 -17.48 3.83
C GLU A 195 10.73 -18.11 2.62
N VAL A 196 9.98 -19.19 2.84
CA VAL A 196 9.21 -19.85 1.78
C VAL A 196 8.14 -18.91 1.23
N GLY A 197 7.48 -18.15 2.11
CA GLY A 197 6.51 -17.14 1.73
C GLY A 197 7.12 -16.04 0.86
N ILE A 198 8.33 -15.58 1.18
CA ILE A 198 9.08 -14.61 0.35
C ILE A 198 9.34 -15.19 -1.04
N PHE A 199 9.94 -16.38 -1.14
CA PHE A 199 10.30 -16.95 -2.44
C PHE A 199 9.08 -17.21 -3.31
N ALA A 200 7.99 -17.72 -2.74
CA ALA A 200 6.74 -17.93 -3.47
C ALA A 200 6.14 -16.62 -3.98
N GLY A 201 6.08 -15.59 -3.13
CA GLY A 201 5.56 -14.27 -3.52
C GLY A 201 6.42 -13.59 -4.58
N LEU A 202 7.75 -13.62 -4.42
CA LEU A 202 8.68 -13.06 -5.39
C LEU A 202 8.65 -13.79 -6.73
N ALA A 203 8.58 -15.13 -6.73
CA ALA A 203 8.44 -15.91 -7.95
C ALA A 203 7.18 -15.52 -8.73
N GLY A 204 6.05 -15.37 -8.03
CA GLY A 204 4.79 -14.90 -8.64
C GLY A 204 4.91 -13.52 -9.28
N ILE A 205 5.50 -12.56 -8.55
CA ILE A 205 5.71 -11.19 -9.04
C ILE A 205 6.66 -11.17 -10.24
N LEU A 206 7.74 -11.97 -10.21
CA LEU A 206 8.70 -12.05 -11.31
C LEU A 206 8.06 -12.61 -12.57
N VAL A 207 7.27 -13.69 -12.46
CA VAL A 207 6.57 -14.28 -13.60
C VAL A 207 5.64 -13.26 -14.27
N CYS A 208 4.90 -12.48 -13.48
CA CYS A 208 3.96 -11.52 -14.07
C CYS A 208 4.62 -10.27 -14.63
N SER A 209 5.72 -9.79 -14.02
CA SER A 209 6.37 -8.54 -14.42
C SER A 209 7.46 -8.71 -15.49
N PHE A 210 8.24 -9.79 -15.45
CA PHE A 210 9.39 -9.99 -16.33
C PHE A 210 8.99 -10.20 -17.79
N LEU A 211 7.86 -10.87 -18.05
CA LEU A 211 7.44 -11.21 -19.42
C LEU A 211 6.94 -10.01 -20.23
N GLY A 212 6.34 -8.99 -19.58
CA GLY A 212 5.67 -7.89 -20.28
C GLY A 212 6.03 -6.48 -19.81
N GLY A 213 6.98 -6.33 -18.88
CA GLY A 213 7.47 -5.03 -18.41
C GLY A 213 6.36 -4.13 -17.86
N MET A 214 6.47 -2.83 -18.11
CA MET A 214 5.54 -1.80 -17.66
C MET A 214 4.10 -2.06 -18.14
N ARG A 215 3.93 -2.64 -19.33
CA ARG A 215 2.61 -3.01 -19.83
C ARG A 215 1.96 -4.07 -18.93
N ALA A 216 2.65 -5.17 -18.64
CA ALA A 216 2.14 -6.18 -17.72
C ALA A 216 1.84 -5.58 -16.34
N VAL A 217 2.80 -4.82 -15.80
CA VAL A 217 2.70 -4.19 -14.48
C VAL A 217 1.46 -3.29 -14.41
N THR A 218 1.24 -2.41 -15.38
CA THR A 218 0.10 -1.49 -15.41
C THR A 218 -1.22 -2.24 -15.35
N TRP A 219 -1.41 -3.28 -16.17
CA TRP A 219 -2.67 -4.02 -16.18
C TRP A 219 -2.88 -4.85 -14.92
N THR A 220 -1.82 -5.44 -14.37
CA THR A 220 -1.92 -6.10 -13.05
C THR A 220 -2.27 -5.10 -11.94
N GLN A 221 -1.71 -3.88 -11.97
CA GLN A 221 -2.00 -2.84 -10.99
C GLN A 221 -3.44 -2.31 -11.11
N VAL A 222 -4.00 -2.18 -12.32
CA VAL A 222 -5.43 -1.84 -12.49
C VAL A 222 -6.32 -2.94 -11.89
N ALA A 223 -5.99 -4.21 -12.08
CA ALA A 223 -6.73 -5.32 -11.47
C ALA A 223 -6.63 -5.30 -9.93
N GLN A 224 -5.43 -5.01 -9.39
CA GLN A 224 -5.19 -4.84 -7.96
C GLN A 224 -5.97 -3.65 -7.39
N TYR A 225 -6.03 -2.53 -8.10
CA TYR A 225 -6.79 -1.34 -7.68
C TYR A 225 -8.26 -1.67 -7.40
N VAL A 226 -8.91 -2.43 -8.29
CA VAL A 226 -10.32 -2.84 -8.11
C VAL A 226 -10.48 -3.66 -6.83
N ILE A 227 -9.59 -4.62 -6.59
CA ILE A 227 -9.61 -5.45 -5.38
C ILE A 227 -9.43 -4.57 -4.14
N LEU A 228 -8.43 -3.68 -4.15
CA LEU A 228 -8.10 -2.80 -3.02
C LEU A 228 -9.23 -1.84 -2.67
N ILE A 229 -9.85 -1.21 -3.66
CA ILE A 229 -10.98 -0.30 -3.43
C ILE A 229 -12.16 -1.03 -2.79
N ILE A 230 -12.50 -2.23 -3.28
CA ILE A 230 -13.56 -3.05 -2.68
C ILE A 230 -13.16 -3.44 -1.25
N ALA A 231 -11.95 -3.93 -1.05
CA ALA A 231 -11.45 -4.37 0.25
C ALA A 231 -11.44 -3.25 1.31
N TYR A 232 -11.09 -2.02 0.93
CA TYR A 232 -11.07 -0.88 1.85
C TYR A 232 -12.44 -0.23 2.05
N LEU A 233 -13.26 -0.12 1.01
CA LEU A 233 -14.58 0.52 1.16
C LEU A 233 -15.56 -0.36 1.92
N LEU A 234 -15.52 -1.69 1.77
CA LEU A 234 -16.48 -2.59 2.41
C LEU A 234 -16.55 -2.41 3.95
N PRO A 235 -15.44 -2.48 4.71
CA PRO A 235 -15.49 -2.28 6.17
C PRO A 235 -15.95 -0.87 6.55
N VAL A 236 -15.51 0.15 5.81
CA VAL A 236 -15.83 1.55 6.10
C VAL A 236 -17.32 1.83 5.85
N ILE A 237 -17.88 1.32 4.75
CA ILE A 237 -19.31 1.40 4.45
C ILE A 237 -20.12 0.66 5.52
N TRP A 238 -19.69 -0.55 5.90
CA TRP A 238 -20.36 -1.32 6.95
C TRP A 238 -20.39 -0.59 8.30
N LEU A 239 -19.26 -0.01 8.72
CA LEU A 239 -19.20 0.81 9.93
C LEU A 239 -20.08 2.07 9.81
N SER A 240 -20.07 2.72 8.66
CA SER A 240 -20.90 3.89 8.38
C SER A 240 -22.39 3.58 8.56
N VAL A 241 -22.88 2.48 7.98
CA VAL A 241 -24.27 2.04 8.15
C VAL A 241 -24.57 1.74 9.62
N LYS A 242 -23.67 1.03 10.32
CA LYS A 242 -23.87 0.65 11.73
C LYS A 242 -23.97 1.85 12.68
N HIS A 243 -23.21 2.92 12.41
CA HIS A 243 -23.11 4.07 13.31
C HIS A 243 -24.00 5.27 12.91
N THR A 244 -24.31 5.40 11.63
CA THR A 244 -25.00 6.59 11.09
C THR A 244 -26.26 6.25 10.29
N GLY A 245 -26.46 4.99 9.92
CA GLY A 245 -27.53 4.56 9.01
C GLY A 245 -27.27 4.89 7.53
N VAL A 246 -26.21 5.63 7.20
CA VAL A 246 -25.90 6.07 5.83
C VAL A 246 -24.73 5.24 5.27
N PRO A 247 -24.85 4.67 4.06
CA PRO A 247 -23.79 3.83 3.47
C PRO A 247 -22.66 4.62 2.81
N VAL A 248 -22.72 5.95 2.80
CA VAL A 248 -21.71 6.83 2.19
C VAL A 248 -20.86 7.47 3.30
N PRO A 249 -19.76 6.82 3.73
CA PRO A 249 -18.95 7.30 4.86
C PRO A 249 -18.41 8.71 4.65
N GLN A 250 -18.10 9.09 3.40
CA GLN A 250 -17.59 10.42 3.05
C GLN A 250 -18.61 11.52 3.34
N ALA A 251 -19.91 11.24 3.24
CA ALA A 251 -20.97 12.23 3.47
C ALA A 251 -21.24 12.46 4.97
N VAL A 252 -21.03 11.43 5.80
CA VAL A 252 -21.31 11.47 7.25
C VAL A 252 -20.05 11.63 8.11
N TYR A 253 -18.90 11.80 7.45
CA TYR A 253 -17.61 11.93 8.12
C TYR A 253 -17.61 13.07 9.16
N GLY A 254 -18.10 14.25 8.79
CA GLY A 254 -18.15 15.43 9.69
C GLY A 254 -18.97 15.17 10.95
N TYR A 255 -20.18 14.62 10.81
CA TYR A 255 -21.04 14.24 11.94
C TYR A 255 -20.40 13.19 12.87
N THR A 256 -19.69 12.22 12.28
CA THR A 256 -18.99 11.19 13.06
C THR A 256 -17.80 11.78 13.79
N LEU A 257 -17.07 12.71 13.16
CA LEU A 257 -15.94 13.40 13.76
C LEU A 257 -16.35 14.20 15.00
N GLU A 258 -17.46 14.95 14.93
CA GLU A 258 -18.00 15.67 16.09
C GLU A 258 -18.30 14.74 17.27
N LYS A 259 -18.88 13.56 17.02
CA LYS A 259 -19.12 12.55 18.06
C LYS A 259 -17.84 12.00 18.65
N VAL A 260 -16.81 11.79 17.83
CA VAL A 260 -15.49 11.33 18.29
C VAL A 260 -14.85 12.40 19.16
N THR A 261 -14.85 13.66 18.72
CA THR A 261 -14.32 14.79 19.50
C THR A 261 -15.03 14.95 20.83
N ALA A 262 -16.36 14.85 20.86
CA ALA A 262 -17.12 14.90 22.12
C ALA A 262 -16.74 13.73 23.07
N LYS A 263 -16.56 12.52 22.54
CA LYS A 263 -16.07 11.38 23.32
C LYS A 263 -14.64 11.56 23.82
N GLU A 264 -13.75 12.10 22.99
CA GLU A 264 -12.38 12.41 23.40
C GLU A 264 -12.36 13.41 24.55
N GLU A 265 -13.20 14.44 24.51
CA GLU A 265 -13.28 15.43 25.59
C GLU A 265 -13.76 14.80 26.90
N LEU A 266 -14.72 13.88 26.83
CA LEU A 266 -15.18 13.10 27.98
C LEU A 266 -14.05 12.20 28.53
N LEU A 267 -13.35 11.48 27.66
CA LEU A 267 -12.24 10.60 28.05
C LEU A 267 -11.08 11.39 28.66
N MET A 268 -10.78 12.58 28.15
CA MET A 268 -9.74 13.45 28.73
C MET A 268 -10.06 13.91 30.16
N LYS A 269 -11.34 13.91 30.54
CA LYS A 269 -11.82 14.28 31.89
C LYS A 269 -12.11 13.04 32.74
N ASP A 270 -11.95 11.82 32.20
CA ASP A 270 -12.23 10.59 32.94
C ASP A 270 -11.24 10.42 34.11
N PRO A 271 -11.71 10.19 35.35
CA PRO A 271 -10.83 10.07 36.51
C PRO A 271 -9.79 8.94 36.40
N LYS A 272 -10.13 7.81 35.76
CA LYS A 272 -9.20 6.69 35.58
C LYS A 272 -8.15 7.02 34.53
N GLU A 273 -8.54 7.70 33.46
CA GLU A 273 -7.58 8.17 32.44
C GLU A 273 -6.59 9.18 33.04
N LEU A 274 -7.08 10.09 33.89
CA LEU A 274 -6.25 11.04 34.63
C LEU A 274 -5.29 10.33 35.61
N GLU A 275 -5.75 9.30 36.31
CA GLU A 275 -4.91 8.47 37.18
C GLU A 275 -3.79 7.79 36.40
N VAL A 276 -4.12 7.14 35.27
CA VAL A 276 -3.13 6.48 34.39
C VAL A 276 -2.11 7.49 33.88
N ARG A 277 -2.55 8.65 33.40
CA ARG A 277 -1.66 9.76 32.99
C ARG A 277 -0.75 10.21 34.14
N GLY A 278 -1.28 10.29 35.35
CA GLY A 278 -0.50 10.59 36.56
C GLY A 278 0.60 9.56 36.82
N ILE A 279 0.30 8.27 36.69
CA ILE A 279 1.28 7.18 36.86
C ILE A 279 2.38 7.28 35.79
N PHE A 280 2.03 7.50 34.52
CA PHE A 280 3.02 7.65 33.44
C PHE A 280 3.88 8.89 33.63
N LYS A 281 3.30 10.01 34.07
CA LYS A 281 4.04 11.22 34.41
C LYS A 281 5.02 10.97 35.55
N ALA A 282 4.58 10.35 36.64
CA ALA A 282 5.46 10.00 37.76
C ALA A 282 6.63 9.09 37.35
N ARG A 283 6.39 8.12 36.45
CA ARG A 283 7.45 7.27 35.88
C ARG A 283 8.43 8.07 35.02
N SER A 284 7.92 8.98 34.19
CA SER A 284 8.75 9.87 33.38
C SER A 284 9.62 10.77 34.25
N ASP A 285 9.03 11.41 35.26
CA ASP A 285 9.73 12.30 36.19
C ASP A 285 10.81 11.54 36.99
N ALA A 286 10.50 10.32 37.46
CA ALA A 286 11.47 9.46 38.12
C ALA A 286 12.63 9.05 37.18
N ALA A 287 12.34 8.77 35.91
CA ALA A 287 13.38 8.48 34.92
C ALA A 287 14.27 9.70 34.65
N VAL A 288 13.67 10.89 34.55
CA VAL A 288 14.41 12.16 34.40
C VAL A 288 15.30 12.42 35.62
N GLU A 289 14.83 12.12 36.83
CA GLU A 289 15.65 12.27 38.04
C GLU A 289 16.85 11.33 38.03
N LYS A 290 16.66 10.07 37.65
CA LYS A 290 17.74 9.08 37.49
C LYS A 290 18.78 9.50 36.45
N LEU A 291 18.38 10.24 35.41
CA LEU A 291 19.30 10.74 34.38
C LEU A 291 20.24 11.85 34.91
N LYS A 292 19.93 12.49 36.05
CA LYS A 292 20.81 13.50 36.64
C LYS A 292 22.08 12.90 37.23
N ASP A 293 22.02 11.66 37.73
CA ASP A 293 23.17 10.91 38.25
C ASP A 293 23.03 9.41 37.91
N VAL A 294 23.47 9.08 36.69
CA VAL A 294 23.33 7.73 36.13
C VAL A 294 24.13 6.67 36.91
N PRO A 295 25.40 6.90 37.32
CA PRO A 295 26.15 5.92 38.13
C PRO A 295 25.47 5.57 39.45
N ALA A 296 24.97 6.57 40.19
CA ALA A 296 24.28 6.33 41.46
C ALA A 296 22.93 5.63 41.25
N ALA A 297 22.17 6.03 40.23
CA ALA A 297 20.90 5.41 39.89
C ALA A 297 21.05 3.92 39.51
N MET A 298 22.08 3.56 38.73
CA MET A 298 22.34 2.16 38.37
C MET A 298 22.75 1.31 39.57
N ALA A 299 23.57 1.85 40.48
CA ALA A 299 23.94 1.14 41.70
C ALA A 299 22.71 0.87 42.60
N ALA A 300 21.81 1.85 42.73
CA ALA A 300 20.57 1.72 43.48
C ALA A 300 19.60 0.69 42.85
N ASP A 301 19.48 0.69 41.52
CA ASP A 301 18.63 -0.27 40.80
C ASP A 301 19.18 -1.70 40.91
N ASN A 302 20.50 -1.89 40.83
CA ASN A 302 21.13 -3.19 41.04
C ASN A 302 20.90 -3.73 42.46
N ALA A 303 21.09 -2.89 43.47
CA ALA A 303 20.84 -3.27 44.87
C ALA A 303 19.34 -3.61 45.12
N ALA A 304 18.43 -2.91 44.45
CA ALA A 304 16.99 -3.19 44.53
C ALA A 304 16.61 -4.49 43.80
N ALA A 305 17.29 -4.83 42.70
CA ALA A 305 17.10 -6.08 41.97
C ALA A 305 17.63 -7.29 42.77
N GLU A 306 18.79 -7.17 43.40
CA GLU A 306 19.36 -8.21 44.26
C GLU A 306 18.47 -8.52 45.47
N LYS A 307 17.77 -7.51 46.02
CA LYS A 307 16.80 -7.69 47.11
C LYS A 307 15.49 -8.40 46.71
N LYS A 308 15.22 -8.51 45.40
CA LYS A 308 14.01 -9.15 44.86
C LYS A 308 14.24 -10.60 44.42
N LEU A 309 15.50 -11.03 44.35
CA LEU A 309 15.91 -12.42 44.18
C LEU A 309 15.89 -13.14 45.53
#